data_AF-A0A191UHN7-F1
#
_entry.id   AF-A0A191UHN7-F1
#
_cell.length_a   1.000
_cell.length_b   1.000
_cell.length_c   1.000
_cell.angle_alpha   90.00
_cell.angle_beta   90.00
_cell.angle_gamma   90.00
#
_symmetry.space_group_name_H-M   'P 1'
#
loop_
_entity.id
_entity.type
_entity.pdbx_description
1 polymer ?
#
loop_
_entity_poly.entity_id
_entity_poly.type
_entity_poly.pdbx_seq_one_letter_code
_entity_poly.pdbx_strand_id
1 'polypeptide(L)'
;MSLEANYEQTGISVKSDLRYDLVCDYLKASPSYEAVIRKLAKQKSPYPLPKDFKAVAQVVSDFGPIYKMREADWWGKIGMRLYGISAPLPKVNVVGVLDSTKKQLTNKWVGVNSVVAELPLNLTLPQALKQLRKQLEGYGFSATLPKQVAPLYQLSNSKLRIDTLQNGLTALRLYKKDVPLWKIGNHLRLIPAQSFIESEANDILEADLADRKELLSIAASRLIRCAALVAENAARGRFPSNKGFSEAITTPYKRKAGRPTGTKKIK
;
A
#
# COMPACT_ATOMS: atom_id res chain seq x y z
N MET A 1 11.25 -4.88 1.27
CA MET A 1 11.10 -4.44 2.67
C MET A 1 9.68 -3.94 2.80
N SER A 2 8.81 -4.67 3.49
CA SER A 2 7.45 -4.22 3.81
C SER A 2 7.53 -2.99 4.71
N LEU A 3 6.72 -1.96 4.47
CA LEU A 3 6.59 -0.82 5.36
C LEU A 3 5.83 -1.25 6.63
N GLU A 4 6.58 -1.66 7.66
CA GLU A 4 6.03 -2.01 8.97
C GLU A 4 6.17 -0.84 9.94
N ALA A 5 5.21 -0.73 10.86
CA ALA A 5 5.33 0.21 11.97
C ALA A 5 6.24 -0.38 13.03
N ASN A 6 7.31 0.35 13.38
CA ASN A 6 8.03 0.08 14.61
C ASN A 6 7.30 0.79 15.76
N TYR A 7 6.66 -0.01 16.62
CA TYR A 7 5.95 0.42 17.83
C TYR A 7 6.82 1.29 18.76
N GLU A 8 8.13 1.05 18.74
CA GLU A 8 9.07 1.43 19.78
C GLU A 8 9.47 2.91 19.76
N GLN A 9 9.41 3.57 18.59
CA GLN A 9 9.86 4.96 18.45
C GLN A 9 8.73 6.00 18.47
N THR A 10 7.49 5.60 18.17
CA THR A 10 6.40 6.56 17.91
C THR A 10 5.13 6.30 18.73
N GLY A 11 5.02 5.14 19.39
CA GLY A 11 3.79 4.74 20.09
C GLY A 11 2.63 4.42 19.13
N ILE A 12 2.91 4.31 17.83
CA ILE A 12 1.93 4.04 16.77
C ILE A 12 2.26 2.68 16.13
N SER A 13 1.20 1.91 15.89
CA SER A 13 1.24 0.60 15.25
C SER A 13 0.40 0.57 13.99
N VAL A 14 0.91 -0.12 12.99
CA VAL A 14 0.18 -0.53 11.80
C VAL A 14 0.50 -2.01 11.59
N LYS A 15 -0.53 -2.84 11.38
CA LYS A 15 -0.32 -4.24 10.95
C LYS A 15 0.40 -4.24 9.61
N SER A 16 1.49 -5.00 9.49
CA SER A 16 2.22 -5.18 8.22
C SER A 16 1.28 -5.56 7.08
N ASP A 17 1.35 -4.81 5.99
CA ASP A 17 0.59 -5.08 4.77
C ASP A 17 1.29 -4.45 3.57
N LEU A 18 1.64 -5.26 2.57
CA LEU A 18 2.33 -4.82 1.34
C LEU A 18 1.53 -3.77 0.54
N ARG A 19 0.23 -3.63 0.81
CA ARG A 19 -0.60 -2.62 0.14
C ARG A 19 -0.21 -1.20 0.55
N TYR A 20 0.35 -0.99 1.74
CA TYR A 20 0.81 0.35 2.15
C TYR A 20 1.88 0.91 1.22
N ASP A 21 2.75 0.04 0.71
CA ASP A 21 3.81 0.37 -0.26
C ASP A 21 3.27 0.82 -1.63
N LEU A 22 1.95 0.75 -1.85
CA LEU A 22 1.32 1.13 -3.11
C LEU A 22 0.43 2.39 -2.97
N VAL A 23 0.19 2.87 -1.76
CA VAL A 23 -0.74 3.98 -1.51
C VAL A 23 -0.27 5.25 -2.21
N CYS A 24 0.98 5.65 -1.98
CA CYS A 24 1.53 6.86 -2.60
C CYS A 24 1.56 6.73 -4.12
N ASP A 25 1.89 5.56 -4.63
CA ASP A 25 1.95 5.31 -6.06
C ASP A 25 0.58 5.40 -6.75
N TYR A 26 -0.48 4.88 -6.12
CA TYR A 26 -1.84 5.02 -6.62
C TYR A 26 -2.39 6.44 -6.50
N LEU A 27 -2.06 7.18 -5.43
CA LEU A 27 -2.35 8.61 -5.33
C LEU A 27 -1.69 9.38 -6.48
N LYS A 28 -0.41 9.13 -6.75
CA LYS A 28 0.33 9.75 -7.85
C LYS A 28 -0.24 9.39 -9.23
N ALA A 29 -0.87 8.23 -9.35
CA ALA A 29 -1.49 7.78 -10.60
C ALA A 29 -2.87 8.43 -10.88
N SER A 30 -3.54 8.99 -9.85
CA SER A 30 -4.89 9.55 -9.97
C SER A 30 -4.92 10.90 -10.69
N PRO A 31 -5.70 11.04 -11.77
CA PRO A 31 -5.98 12.32 -12.39
C PRO A 31 -6.61 13.35 -11.43
N SER A 32 -7.55 12.94 -10.57
CA SER A 32 -8.16 13.83 -9.58
C SER A 32 -7.14 14.38 -8.59
N TYR A 33 -6.27 13.51 -8.04
CA TYR A 33 -5.25 13.92 -7.08
C TYR A 33 -4.26 14.92 -7.70
N GLU A 34 -3.78 14.63 -8.91
CA GLU A 34 -2.89 15.53 -9.65
C GLU A 34 -3.57 16.88 -9.96
N ALA A 35 -4.84 16.88 -10.38
CA ALA A 35 -5.58 18.11 -10.66
C ALA A 35 -5.70 19.00 -9.43
N VAL A 36 -6.00 18.42 -8.27
CA VAL A 36 -6.17 19.15 -7.02
C VAL A 36 -4.83 19.69 -6.50
N ILE A 37 -3.76 18.90 -6.51
CA ILE A 37 -2.42 19.38 -6.12
C ILE A 37 -1.97 20.54 -6.99
N ARG A 38 -2.12 20.43 -8.31
CA ARG A 38 -1.75 21.51 -9.23
C ARG A 38 -2.59 22.75 -8.99
N LYS A 39 -3.90 22.61 -8.75
CA LYS A 39 -4.76 23.74 -8.40
C LYS A 39 -4.35 24.43 -7.11
N LEU A 40 -4.04 23.69 -6.05
CA LEU A 40 -3.55 24.23 -4.78
C LEU A 40 -2.19 24.92 -4.95
N ALA A 41 -1.33 24.40 -5.83
CA ALA A 41 -0.05 25.00 -6.21
C ALA A 41 -0.18 26.15 -7.23
N LYS A 42 -1.40 26.55 -7.63
CA LYS A 42 -1.67 27.54 -8.69
C LYS A 42 -1.02 27.22 -10.05
N GLN A 43 -0.87 25.93 -10.36
CA GLN A 43 -0.33 25.43 -11.62
C GLN A 43 -1.45 24.93 -12.55
N LYS A 44 -1.19 24.97 -13.87
CA LYS A 44 -2.09 24.40 -14.87
C LYS A 44 -2.10 22.86 -14.76
N SER A 45 -3.30 22.29 -14.74
CA SER A 45 -3.52 20.83 -14.73
C SER A 45 -3.92 20.33 -16.13
N PRO A 46 -3.42 19.16 -16.57
CA PRO A 46 -3.91 18.50 -17.79
C PRO A 46 -5.29 17.85 -17.58
N TYR A 47 -5.75 17.72 -16.34
CA TYR A 47 -7.02 17.10 -15.97
C TYR A 47 -8.01 18.11 -15.38
N PRO A 48 -9.32 17.92 -15.61
CA PRO A 48 -10.34 18.77 -15.00
C PRO A 48 -10.37 18.58 -13.48
N LEU A 49 -10.92 19.56 -12.77
CA LEU A 49 -11.15 19.40 -11.34
C LEU A 49 -12.30 18.42 -11.09
N PRO A 50 -12.17 17.52 -10.10
CA PRO A 50 -13.26 16.64 -9.74
C PRO A 50 -14.40 17.42 -9.07
N LYS A 51 -15.64 16.94 -9.23
CA LYS A 51 -16.83 17.59 -8.64
C LYS A 51 -16.77 17.64 -7.12
N ASP A 52 -16.19 16.60 -6.51
CA ASP A 52 -15.95 16.47 -5.08
C ASP A 52 -14.55 16.98 -4.67
N PHE A 53 -14.12 18.11 -5.24
CA PHE A 53 -12.83 18.76 -4.98
C PHE A 53 -12.42 18.77 -3.50
N LYS A 54 -13.36 19.12 -2.60
CA LYS A 54 -13.07 19.22 -1.16
C LYS A 54 -12.61 17.89 -0.55
N ALA A 55 -13.19 16.77 -0.97
CA ALA A 55 -12.81 15.45 -0.46
C ALA A 55 -11.38 15.09 -0.88
N VAL A 56 -11.03 15.35 -2.13
CA VAL A 56 -9.67 15.10 -2.64
C VAL A 56 -8.66 16.07 -2.03
N ALA A 57 -9.05 17.34 -1.82
CA ALA A 57 -8.19 18.34 -1.18
C ALA A 57 -7.85 17.99 0.27
N GLN A 58 -8.79 17.38 1.01
CA GLN A 58 -8.50 16.87 2.35
C GLN A 58 -7.43 15.78 2.31
N VAL A 59 -7.55 14.80 1.41
CA VAL A 59 -6.54 13.75 1.26
C VAL A 59 -5.19 14.34 0.85
N VAL A 60 -5.16 15.34 -0.02
CA VAL A 60 -3.91 16.06 -0.37
C VAL A 60 -3.29 16.72 0.87
N SER A 61 -4.10 17.36 1.70
CA SER A 61 -3.65 17.99 2.94
C SER A 61 -3.09 16.96 3.93
N ASP A 62 -3.80 15.85 4.14
CA ASP A 62 -3.44 14.83 5.12
C ASP A 62 -2.17 14.06 4.71
N PHE A 63 -2.05 13.72 3.43
CA PHE A 63 -0.92 12.95 2.90
C PHE A 63 0.33 13.81 2.69
N GLY A 64 0.18 15.13 2.59
CA GLY A 64 1.29 16.06 2.46
C GLY A 64 2.09 15.87 1.15
N PRO A 65 3.40 16.17 1.16
CA PRO A 65 4.19 16.34 -0.06
C PRO A 65 4.71 15.01 -0.63
N ILE A 66 3.83 14.08 -1.00
CA ILE A 66 4.19 12.73 -1.48
C ILE A 66 5.08 12.71 -2.74
N TYR A 67 5.13 13.80 -3.50
CA TYR A 67 6.00 13.96 -4.68
C TYR A 67 7.41 14.44 -4.37
N LYS A 68 7.65 14.98 -3.17
CA LYS A 68 8.93 15.57 -2.76
C LYS A 68 9.66 14.74 -1.70
N MET A 69 9.12 13.58 -1.35
CA MET A 69 9.65 12.69 -0.32
C MET A 69 9.78 11.28 -0.87
N ARG A 70 10.78 10.53 -0.37
CA ARG A 70 10.84 9.09 -0.59
C ARG A 70 9.71 8.44 0.20
N GLU A 71 9.18 7.33 -0.30
CA GLU A 71 8.01 6.67 0.30
C GLU A 71 8.29 6.15 1.71
N ALA A 72 9.48 5.60 1.96
CA ALA A 72 9.89 5.20 3.31
C ALA A 72 9.94 6.39 4.29
N ASP A 73 10.44 7.54 3.84
CA ASP A 73 10.48 8.76 4.67
C ASP A 73 9.05 9.30 4.92
N TRP A 74 8.19 9.21 3.90
CA TRP A 74 6.78 9.60 4.01
C TRP A 74 6.04 8.70 4.99
N TRP A 75 6.26 7.39 4.92
CA TRP A 75 5.63 6.41 5.81
C TRP A 75 5.96 6.72 7.27
N GLY A 76 7.24 6.85 7.62
CA GLY A 76 7.65 7.13 8.99
C GLY A 76 7.18 8.48 9.55
N LYS A 77 7.09 9.51 8.69
CA LYS A 77 6.72 10.88 9.12
C LYS A 77 5.22 11.14 9.13
N ILE A 78 4.49 10.58 8.15
CA ILE A 78 3.09 10.92 7.86
C ILE A 78 2.24 9.64 7.81
N GLY A 79 2.59 8.68 6.96
CA GLY A 79 1.76 7.49 6.68
C GLY A 79 1.38 6.70 7.93
N MET A 80 2.32 6.49 8.86
CA MET A 80 2.06 5.83 10.14
C MET A 80 1.00 6.55 10.97
N ARG A 81 0.98 7.88 10.99
CA ARG A 81 -0.02 8.65 11.75
C ARG A 81 -1.41 8.60 11.10
N LEU A 82 -1.45 8.41 9.78
CA LEU A 82 -2.69 8.31 9.03
C LEU A 82 -3.35 6.92 9.19
N TYR A 83 -2.56 5.85 9.10
CA TYR A 83 -3.04 4.47 9.08
C TYR A 83 -2.89 3.74 10.42
N GLY A 84 -2.09 4.30 11.32
CA GLY A 84 -1.76 3.65 12.57
C GLY A 84 -2.82 3.83 13.63
N ILE A 85 -2.98 2.77 14.41
CA ILE A 85 -3.62 2.78 15.70
C ILE A 85 -2.56 3.03 16.77
N SER A 86 -2.96 3.50 17.95
CA SER A 86 -2.02 3.47 19.09
C SER A 86 -1.50 2.07 19.30
N ALA A 87 -0.22 1.97 19.66
CA ALA A 87 0.41 0.70 19.96
C ALA A 87 -0.48 -0.12 20.90
N PRO A 88 -0.71 -1.42 20.60
CA PRO A 88 -1.38 -2.31 21.53
C PRO A 88 -0.63 -2.27 22.84
N LEU A 89 -1.37 -2.42 23.95
CA LEU A 89 -0.78 -2.41 25.28
C LEU A 89 0.39 -3.41 25.33
N PRO A 90 1.57 -2.99 25.83
CA PRO A 90 2.68 -3.91 26.03
C PRO A 90 2.21 -5.08 26.88
N LYS A 91 2.43 -6.30 26.38
CA LYS A 91 2.10 -7.52 27.13
C LYS A 91 3.29 -7.91 28.00
N VAL A 92 3.00 -8.38 29.20
CA VAL A 92 4.00 -9.04 30.05
C VAL A 92 4.39 -10.34 29.37
N ASN A 93 5.67 -10.50 29.07
CA ASN A 93 6.23 -11.68 28.43
C ASN A 93 7.14 -12.43 29.41
N VAL A 94 7.03 -13.76 29.43
CA VAL A 94 7.98 -14.62 30.16
C VAL A 94 9.17 -14.89 29.24
N VAL A 95 10.35 -14.36 29.61
CA VAL A 95 11.60 -14.52 28.82
C VAL A 95 12.04 -15.98 28.73
N GLY A 96 11.74 -16.78 29.76
CA GLY A 96 12.00 -18.21 29.82
C GLY A 96 12.07 -18.72 31.24
N VAL A 97 12.31 -20.01 31.39
CA VAL A 97 12.56 -20.67 32.68
C VAL A 97 14.04 -21.05 32.73
N LEU A 98 14.68 -20.79 33.87
CA LEU A 98 16.03 -21.26 34.19
C LEU A 98 15.93 -22.55 35.01
N ASP A 99 16.74 -23.54 34.68
CA ASP A 99 16.83 -24.81 35.41
C ASP A 99 18.24 -25.43 35.28
N SER A 100 18.41 -26.67 35.75
CA SER A 100 19.68 -27.40 35.68
C SER A 100 20.21 -27.59 34.26
N THR A 101 19.32 -27.62 33.27
CA THR A 101 19.61 -27.78 31.84
C THR A 101 19.80 -26.45 31.13
N LYS A 102 19.11 -25.39 31.57
CA LYS A 102 19.14 -24.05 31.00
C LYS A 102 19.54 -23.01 32.04
N LYS A 103 20.85 -22.81 32.20
CA LYS A 103 21.45 -21.95 33.23
C LYS A 103 21.50 -20.46 32.86
N GLN A 104 21.19 -20.10 31.62
CA GLN A 104 21.28 -18.72 31.14
C GLN A 104 20.13 -18.38 30.19
N LEU A 105 19.69 -17.13 30.23
CA LEU A 105 18.74 -16.53 29.30
C LEU A 105 19.33 -15.25 28.71
N THR A 106 19.05 -14.99 27.45
CA THR A 106 19.41 -13.75 26.77
C THR A 106 18.13 -13.00 26.43
N ASN A 107 18.02 -11.76 26.87
CA ASN A 107 16.95 -10.84 26.45
C ASN A 107 17.57 -9.65 25.74
N LYS A 108 17.02 -9.28 24.57
CA LYS A 108 17.50 -8.13 23.80
C LYS A 108 16.56 -6.95 24.03
N TRP A 109 17.13 -5.76 24.18
CA TRP A 109 16.33 -4.55 24.22
C TRP A 109 15.68 -4.32 22.86
N VAL A 110 14.35 -4.21 22.89
CA VAL A 110 13.47 -3.99 21.72
C VAL A 110 12.81 -2.64 21.87
N GLY A 111 13.60 -1.59 22.11
CA GLY A 111 13.15 -0.19 22.08
C GLY A 111 12.14 0.26 23.16
N VAL A 112 11.67 -0.62 24.03
CA VAL A 112 10.84 -0.30 25.21
C VAL A 112 11.62 -0.60 26.47
N ASN A 113 11.69 0.38 27.39
CA ASN A 113 12.29 0.16 28.70
C ASN A 113 11.48 -0.88 29.48
N SER A 114 12.14 -1.97 29.88
CA SER A 114 11.51 -3.11 30.53
C SER A 114 12.33 -3.55 31.73
N VAL A 115 11.64 -3.97 32.79
CA VAL A 115 12.27 -4.66 33.93
C VAL A 115 12.28 -6.16 33.64
N VAL A 116 13.45 -6.79 33.74
CA VAL A 116 13.58 -8.26 33.73
C VAL A 116 13.66 -8.72 35.18
N ALA A 117 12.76 -9.62 35.58
CA ALA A 117 12.71 -10.14 36.94
C ALA A 117 12.85 -11.66 36.93
N GLU A 118 13.70 -12.19 37.81
CA GLU A 118 13.80 -13.61 38.10
C GLU A 118 12.83 -13.98 39.23
N LEU A 119 11.99 -14.99 38.99
CA LEU A 119 11.01 -15.48 39.96
C LEU A 119 11.35 -16.92 40.35
N PRO A 120 11.88 -17.16 41.56
CA PRO A 120 12.23 -18.50 42.01
C PRO A 120 11.02 -19.42 42.10
N LEU A 121 11.11 -20.62 41.49
CA LEU A 121 10.02 -21.60 41.45
C LEU A 121 9.80 -22.35 42.78
N ASN A 122 10.70 -22.19 43.76
CA ASN A 122 10.53 -22.71 45.11
C ASN A 122 9.64 -21.81 45.99
N LEU A 123 9.20 -20.65 45.48
CA LEU A 123 8.19 -19.80 46.12
C LEU A 123 6.79 -20.17 45.64
N THR A 124 5.79 -19.99 46.51
CA THR A 124 4.40 -19.96 46.04
C THR A 124 4.17 -18.72 45.19
N LEU A 125 3.26 -18.80 44.21
CA LEU A 125 2.92 -17.67 43.34
C LEU A 125 2.56 -16.38 44.12
N PRO A 126 1.77 -16.42 45.21
CA PRO A 126 1.49 -15.24 46.02
C PRO A 126 2.73 -14.61 46.66
N GLN A 127 3.68 -15.43 47.14
CA GLN A 127 4.94 -14.93 47.72
C GLN A 127 5.81 -14.26 46.65
N ALA A 128 5.94 -14.89 45.49
CA ALA A 128 6.69 -14.33 44.36
C ALA A 128 6.09 -12.98 43.90
N LEU A 129 4.77 -12.90 43.73
CA LEU A 129 4.09 -11.66 43.33
C LEU A 129 4.20 -10.54 44.38
N LYS A 130 4.17 -10.86 45.68
CA LYS A 130 4.36 -9.90 46.75
C LYS A 130 5.77 -9.29 46.72
N GLN A 131 6.79 -10.13 46.56
CA GLN A 131 8.17 -9.67 46.45
C GLN A 131 8.38 -8.85 45.17
N LEU A 132 7.84 -9.32 44.03
CA LEU A 132 7.91 -8.60 42.77
C LEU A 132 7.29 -7.20 42.87
N ARG A 133 6.07 -7.08 43.41
CA ARG A 133 5.41 -5.76 43.57
C ARG A 133 6.27 -4.77 44.34
N LYS A 134 6.82 -5.19 45.48
CA LYS A 134 7.68 -4.35 46.31
C LYS A 134 8.93 -3.87 45.55
N GLN A 135 9.55 -4.75 44.76
CA GLN A 135 10.70 -4.37 43.94
C GLN A 135 10.32 -3.41 42.80
N LEU A 136 9.08 -3.52 42.30
CA LEU A 136 8.57 -2.69 41.20
C LEU A 136 8.13 -1.27 41.62
N GLU A 137 7.93 -1.00 42.91
CA GLU A 137 7.46 0.31 43.43
C GLU A 137 8.35 1.50 43.06
N GLY A 138 9.66 1.28 42.87
CA GLY A 138 10.61 2.34 42.50
C GLY A 138 10.68 2.65 41.00
N TYR A 139 9.97 1.91 40.15
CA TYR A 139 10.03 2.09 38.71
C TYR A 139 8.89 2.98 38.21
N GLY A 140 9.20 3.91 37.30
CA GLY A 140 8.24 4.84 36.70
C GLY A 140 7.34 4.18 35.66
N PHE A 141 6.40 3.34 36.08
CA PHE A 141 5.35 2.81 35.22
C PHE A 141 4.42 3.95 34.74
N SER A 142 3.89 3.82 33.52
CA SER A 142 2.94 4.81 32.98
C SER A 142 1.67 4.84 33.83
N ALA A 143 1.30 6.03 34.33
CA ALA A 143 0.08 6.25 35.09
C ALA A 143 -1.20 6.12 34.23
N THR A 144 -1.07 6.25 32.91
CA THR A 144 -2.18 6.15 31.96
C THR A 144 -1.85 5.19 30.83
N LEU A 145 -2.84 4.41 30.41
CA LEU A 145 -2.74 3.64 29.18
C LEU A 145 -2.65 4.60 27.98
N PRO A 146 -1.85 4.28 26.94
CA PRO A 146 -1.89 5.02 25.70
C PRO A 146 -3.32 5.08 25.18
N LYS A 147 -3.85 6.28 24.93
CA LYS A 147 -5.19 6.44 24.34
C LYS A 147 -5.20 5.72 22.99
N GLN A 148 -6.12 4.77 22.78
CA GLN A 148 -6.33 4.20 21.46
C GLN A 148 -6.87 5.27 20.52
N VAL A 149 -6.06 5.68 19.54
CA VAL A 149 -6.49 6.58 18.47
C VAL A 149 -6.98 5.73 17.31
N ALA A 150 -8.18 6.02 16.81
CA ALA A 150 -8.67 5.44 15.58
C ALA A 150 -7.86 6.01 14.39
N PRO A 151 -7.46 5.18 13.42
CA PRO A 151 -6.66 5.66 12.30
C PRO A 151 -7.55 6.55 11.42
N LEU A 152 -6.98 7.63 10.89
CA LEU A 152 -7.70 8.55 10.00
C LEU A 152 -8.09 7.85 8.68
N TYR A 153 -7.24 6.94 8.21
CA TYR A 153 -7.48 6.13 7.02
C TYR A 153 -7.28 4.65 7.33
N GLN A 154 -8.00 3.78 6.64
CA GLN A 154 -7.87 2.33 6.76
C GLN A 154 -7.80 1.69 5.38
N LEU A 155 -7.07 0.56 5.28
CA LEU A 155 -7.13 -0.25 4.07
C LEU A 155 -8.54 -0.81 3.90
N SER A 156 -9.15 -0.51 2.76
CA SER A 156 -10.48 -0.99 2.40
C SER A 156 -10.48 -2.52 2.26
N ASN A 157 -11.54 -3.16 2.74
CA ASN A 157 -11.75 -4.59 2.52
C ASN A 157 -12.09 -4.82 1.03
N SER A 158 -11.15 -5.40 0.30
CA SER A 158 -11.20 -5.56 -1.14
C SER A 158 -10.71 -6.93 -1.56
N LYS A 159 -11.36 -7.50 -2.58
CA LYS A 159 -10.97 -8.79 -3.18
C LYS A 159 -9.81 -8.67 -4.18
N LEU A 160 -9.27 -7.46 -4.36
CA LEU A 160 -8.14 -7.22 -5.24
C LEU A 160 -6.88 -7.88 -4.67
N ARG A 161 -6.25 -8.73 -5.48
CA ARG A 161 -4.96 -9.35 -5.14
C ARG A 161 -3.84 -8.33 -5.27
N ILE A 162 -2.76 -8.53 -4.50
CA ILE A 162 -1.58 -7.64 -4.55
C ILE A 162 -0.98 -7.56 -5.96
N ASP A 163 -0.89 -8.69 -6.67
CA ASP A 163 -0.39 -8.73 -8.05
C ASP A 163 -1.25 -7.89 -9.00
N THR A 164 -2.57 -7.84 -8.78
CA THR A 164 -3.48 -7.00 -9.57
C THR A 164 -3.19 -5.52 -9.34
N LEU A 165 -2.83 -5.14 -8.12
CA LEU A 165 -2.46 -3.77 -7.79
C LEU A 165 -1.11 -3.39 -8.42
N GLN A 166 -0.09 -4.24 -8.26
CA GLN A 166 1.24 -4.01 -8.83
C GLN A 166 1.21 -3.97 -10.36
N ASN A 167 0.61 -4.99 -11.00
CA ASN A 167 0.46 -5.03 -12.45
C ASN A 167 -0.42 -3.89 -12.96
N GLY A 168 -1.47 -3.52 -12.20
CA GLY A 168 -2.34 -2.40 -12.53
C GLY A 168 -1.58 -1.07 -12.58
N LEU A 169 -0.75 -0.80 -11.59
CA LEU A 169 0.09 0.39 -11.55
C LEU A 169 1.12 0.44 -12.70
N THR A 170 1.78 -0.69 -12.97
CA THR A 170 2.70 -0.81 -14.11
C THR A 170 1.96 -0.61 -15.44
N ALA A 171 0.77 -1.18 -15.60
CA ALA A 171 -0.05 -0.99 -16.78
C ALA A 171 -0.45 0.49 -16.98
N LEU A 172 -0.81 1.21 -15.91
CA LEU A 172 -1.09 2.65 -15.98
C LEU A 172 0.14 3.45 -16.43
N ARG A 173 1.32 3.13 -15.89
CA ARG A 173 2.59 3.81 -16.25
C ARG A 173 2.96 3.57 -17.72
N LEU A 174 2.84 2.35 -18.21
CA LEU A 174 3.10 2.01 -19.60
C LEU A 174 2.07 2.65 -20.54
N TYR A 175 0.79 2.64 -20.14
CA TYR A 175 -0.27 3.28 -20.92
C TYR A 175 -0.08 4.79 -21.06
N LYS A 176 0.35 5.48 -19.98
CA LYS A 176 0.72 6.91 -20.04
C LYS A 176 1.91 7.21 -20.96
N LYS A 177 2.72 6.20 -21.30
CA LYS A 177 3.83 6.29 -22.27
C LYS A 177 3.41 5.85 -23.69
N ASP A 178 2.10 5.80 -23.96
CA ASP A 178 1.51 5.40 -25.25
C ASP A 178 1.93 3.99 -25.72
N VAL A 179 2.30 3.10 -24.80
CA VAL A 179 2.62 1.70 -25.14
C VAL A 179 1.33 0.99 -25.62
N PRO A 180 1.37 0.28 -26.77
CA PRO A 180 0.21 -0.46 -27.27
C PRO A 180 -0.33 -1.48 -26.26
N LEU A 181 -1.66 -1.61 -26.17
CA LEU A 181 -2.31 -2.47 -25.16
C LEU A 181 -1.85 -3.93 -25.21
N TRP A 182 -1.67 -4.50 -26.40
CA TRP A 182 -1.18 -5.87 -26.53
C TRP A 182 0.24 -6.02 -25.97
N LYS A 183 1.12 -5.02 -26.16
CA LYS A 183 2.48 -5.03 -25.59
C LYS A 183 2.44 -4.95 -24.07
N ILE A 184 1.54 -4.13 -23.51
CA ILE A 184 1.32 -4.08 -22.05
C ILE A 184 0.86 -5.45 -21.55
N GLY A 185 -0.12 -6.05 -22.22
CA GLY A 185 -0.64 -7.37 -21.85
C GLY A 185 0.43 -8.46 -21.93
N ASN A 186 1.25 -8.43 -22.97
CA ASN A 186 2.36 -9.36 -23.19
C ASN A 186 3.48 -9.19 -22.15
N HIS A 187 3.92 -7.96 -21.93
CA HIS A 187 4.97 -7.61 -20.97
C HIS A 187 4.61 -8.02 -19.54
N LEU A 188 3.35 -7.83 -19.15
CA LEU A 188 2.84 -8.23 -17.84
C LEU A 188 2.38 -9.69 -17.77
N ARG A 189 2.48 -10.45 -18.87
CA ARG A 189 2.02 -11.83 -19.00
C ARG A 189 0.60 -12.04 -18.47
N LEU A 190 -0.33 -11.14 -18.80
CA LEU A 190 -1.69 -11.15 -18.24
C LEU A 190 -2.49 -12.39 -18.62
N ILE A 191 -2.19 -12.97 -19.78
CA ILE A 191 -2.70 -14.27 -20.22
C ILE A 191 -1.47 -15.09 -20.64
N PRO A 192 -0.88 -15.91 -19.74
CA PRO A 192 0.36 -16.63 -20.03
C PRO A 192 0.30 -17.46 -21.30
N ALA A 193 -0.82 -18.16 -21.55
CA ALA A 193 -1.03 -18.98 -22.74
C ALA A 193 -1.02 -18.20 -24.06
N GLN A 194 -1.27 -16.89 -24.02
CA GLN A 194 -1.31 -16.02 -25.20
C GLN A 194 -0.10 -15.09 -25.30
N SER A 195 0.77 -15.10 -24.28
CA SER A 195 1.99 -14.28 -24.25
C SER A 195 3.07 -14.93 -25.12
N PHE A 196 3.95 -14.12 -25.70
CA PHE A 196 4.99 -14.57 -26.63
C PHE A 196 6.23 -13.67 -26.58
N ILE A 197 7.36 -14.17 -27.07
CA ILE A 197 8.60 -13.39 -27.18
C ILE A 197 8.51 -12.54 -28.46
N GLU A 198 8.66 -11.22 -28.35
CA GLU A 198 8.46 -10.31 -29.50
C GLU A 198 9.45 -10.57 -30.65
N SER A 199 10.67 -11.06 -30.37
CA SER A 199 11.65 -11.43 -31.40
C SER A 199 11.25 -12.66 -32.22
N GLU A 200 10.42 -13.53 -31.66
CA GLU A 200 9.93 -14.77 -32.29
C GLU A 200 8.55 -14.55 -32.94
N ALA A 201 8.05 -13.31 -32.97
CA ALA A 201 6.71 -13.03 -33.47
C ALA A 201 6.54 -13.34 -34.97
N ASN A 202 7.63 -13.32 -35.74
CA ASN A 202 7.61 -13.67 -37.17
C ASN A 202 7.45 -15.18 -37.41
N ASP A 203 7.74 -16.01 -36.41
CA ASP A 203 7.60 -17.47 -36.49
C ASP A 203 6.17 -17.93 -36.17
N ILE A 204 5.31 -17.03 -35.70
CA ILE A 204 3.91 -17.27 -35.39
C ILE A 204 3.06 -16.95 -36.62
N LEU A 205 2.11 -17.83 -36.95
CA LEU A 205 1.13 -17.59 -38.01
C LEU A 205 0.43 -16.23 -37.80
N GLU A 206 0.30 -15.44 -38.86
CA GLU A 206 -0.21 -14.06 -38.78
C GLU A 206 -1.60 -13.98 -38.12
N ALA A 207 -2.49 -14.93 -38.43
CA ALA A 207 -3.82 -15.04 -37.82
C ALA A 207 -3.73 -15.28 -36.30
N ASP A 208 -2.93 -16.25 -35.87
CA ASP A 208 -2.74 -16.58 -34.45
C ASP A 208 -2.10 -15.41 -33.68
N LEU A 209 -1.16 -14.70 -34.30
CA LEU A 209 -0.53 -13.52 -33.71
C LEU A 209 -1.53 -12.38 -33.54
N ALA A 210 -2.44 -12.19 -34.50
CA ALA A 210 -3.51 -11.19 -34.41
C ALA A 210 -4.46 -11.50 -33.25
N ASP A 211 -4.91 -12.75 -33.12
CA ASP A 211 -5.79 -13.21 -32.04
C ASP A 211 -5.14 -13.05 -30.67
N ARG A 212 -3.87 -13.46 -30.53
CA ARG A 212 -3.07 -13.24 -29.30
C ARG A 212 -3.03 -11.77 -28.93
N LYS A 213 -2.71 -10.89 -29.88
CA LYS A 213 -2.63 -9.44 -29.65
C LYS A 213 -3.98 -8.86 -29.24
N GLU A 214 -5.08 -9.34 -29.80
CA GLU A 214 -6.43 -8.92 -29.41
C GLU A 214 -6.75 -9.31 -27.97
N LEU A 215 -6.57 -10.59 -27.60
CA LEU A 215 -6.84 -11.09 -26.26
C LEU A 215 -6.00 -10.37 -25.19
N LEU A 216 -4.71 -10.16 -25.47
CA LEU A 216 -3.81 -9.41 -24.60
C LEU A 216 -4.23 -7.93 -24.48
N SER A 217 -4.70 -7.32 -25.56
CA SER A 217 -5.23 -5.94 -25.53
C SER A 217 -6.48 -5.82 -24.67
N ILE A 218 -7.38 -6.81 -24.73
CA ILE A 218 -8.59 -6.86 -23.90
C ILE A 218 -8.22 -6.99 -22.42
N ALA A 219 -7.30 -7.89 -22.09
CA ALA A 219 -6.82 -8.07 -20.71
C ALA A 219 -6.16 -6.80 -20.15
N ALA A 220 -5.27 -6.18 -20.92
CA ALA A 220 -4.61 -4.94 -20.53
C ALA A 220 -5.61 -3.79 -20.32
N SER A 221 -6.57 -3.64 -21.23
CA SER A 221 -7.64 -2.63 -21.12
C SER A 221 -8.47 -2.80 -19.84
N ARG A 222 -8.85 -4.05 -19.51
CA ARG A 222 -9.58 -4.35 -18.26
C ARG A 222 -8.75 -4.00 -17.02
N LEU A 223 -7.48 -4.38 -17.02
CA LEU A 223 -6.57 -4.10 -15.91
C LEU A 223 -6.35 -2.59 -15.72
N ILE A 224 -6.15 -1.84 -16.80
CA ILE A 224 -5.97 -0.38 -16.79
C ILE A 224 -7.22 0.30 -16.21
N ARG A 225 -8.42 -0.10 -16.63
CA ARG A 225 -9.67 0.45 -16.08
C ARG A 225 -9.81 0.16 -14.59
N CYS A 226 -9.50 -1.06 -14.17
CA CYS A 226 -9.49 -1.44 -12.76
C CYS A 226 -8.52 -0.57 -11.97
N ALA A 227 -7.28 -0.45 -12.42
CA ALA A 227 -6.24 0.35 -11.77
C ALA A 227 -6.57 1.85 -11.74
N ALA A 228 -7.17 2.39 -12.80
CA ALA A 228 -7.63 3.77 -12.84
C ALA A 228 -8.69 4.06 -11.76
N LEU A 229 -9.63 3.13 -11.56
CA LEU A 229 -10.61 3.23 -10.47
C LEU A 229 -9.95 3.11 -9.10
N VAL A 230 -8.93 2.25 -8.94
CA VAL A 230 -8.15 2.17 -7.70
C VAL A 230 -7.44 3.48 -7.39
N ALA A 231 -6.81 4.11 -8.39
CA ALA A 231 -6.18 5.42 -8.24
C ALA A 231 -7.20 6.48 -7.81
N GLU A 232 -8.34 6.55 -8.51
CA GLU A 232 -9.38 7.53 -8.22
C GLU A 232 -10.04 7.33 -6.83
N ASN A 233 -10.20 6.08 -6.39
CA ASN A 233 -10.63 5.78 -5.02
C ASN A 233 -9.55 6.15 -3.98
N ALA A 234 -8.26 5.89 -4.28
CA ALA A 234 -7.16 6.26 -3.41
C ALA A 234 -7.11 7.77 -3.16
N ALA A 235 -7.35 8.59 -4.20
CA ALA A 235 -7.44 10.04 -4.10
C ALA A 235 -8.55 10.56 -3.15
N ARG A 236 -9.44 9.66 -2.71
CA ARG A 236 -10.54 9.92 -1.77
C ARG A 236 -10.38 9.13 -0.46
N GLY A 237 -9.18 8.60 -0.20
CA GLY A 237 -8.87 7.82 0.99
C GLY A 237 -9.40 6.39 0.99
N ARG A 238 -9.95 5.90 -0.13
CA ARG A 238 -10.62 4.59 -0.24
C ARG A 238 -9.71 3.56 -0.89
N PHE A 239 -8.56 3.28 -0.29
CA PHE A 239 -7.58 2.36 -0.87
C PHE A 239 -7.51 1.02 -0.12
N PRO A 240 -7.38 -0.14 -0.80
CA PRO A 240 -7.61 -0.35 -2.23
C PRO A 240 -9.09 -0.58 -2.54
N SER A 241 -9.62 0.06 -3.59
CA SER A 241 -11.00 -0.18 -4.06
C SER A 241 -11.10 0.11 -5.55
N ASN A 242 -11.68 -0.81 -6.33
CA ASN A 242 -12.00 -0.58 -7.74
C ASN A 242 -13.48 -0.27 -7.96
N LYS A 243 -14.23 0.09 -6.91
CA LYS A 243 -15.65 0.44 -7.04
C LYS A 243 -15.80 1.69 -7.90
N GLY A 244 -16.71 1.63 -8.87
CA GLY A 244 -17.06 2.78 -9.70
C GLY A 244 -17.83 3.84 -8.91
N PHE A 245 -17.59 5.11 -9.23
CA PHE A 245 -18.32 6.26 -8.70
C PHE A 245 -18.32 7.39 -9.74
N SER A 246 -19.28 8.31 -9.65
CA SER A 246 -19.59 9.29 -10.70
C SER A 246 -18.53 10.38 -10.84
N GLU A 247 -17.81 10.71 -9.77
CA GLU A 247 -16.77 11.74 -9.76
C GLU A 247 -15.40 11.24 -10.27
N ALA A 248 -15.27 9.94 -10.56
CA ALA A 248 -14.01 9.34 -10.98
C ALA A 248 -13.58 9.85 -12.37
N ILE A 249 -12.41 10.49 -12.45
CA ILE A 249 -11.83 10.96 -13.71
C ILE A 249 -11.07 9.80 -14.35
N THR A 250 -11.81 8.99 -15.12
CA THR A 250 -11.26 7.84 -15.87
C THR A 250 -11.08 8.13 -17.36
N THR A 251 -11.44 9.33 -17.82
CA THR A 251 -11.34 9.75 -19.22
C THR A 251 -9.95 9.59 -19.84
N PRO A 252 -8.82 9.81 -19.12
CA PRO A 252 -7.49 9.58 -19.70
C PRO A 252 -7.24 8.12 -20.09
N TYR A 253 -8.02 7.19 -19.52
CA TYR A 253 -7.88 5.74 -19.71
C TYR A 253 -9.03 5.14 -20.53
N LYS A 254 -9.92 5.97 -21.08
CA LYS A 254 -10.93 5.52 -22.04
C LYS A 254 -10.26 5.25 -23.38
N ARG A 255 -10.62 4.13 -24.01
CA ARG A 255 -10.19 3.80 -25.37
C ARG A 255 -10.64 4.93 -26.31
N LYS A 256 -9.73 5.47 -27.12
CA LYS A 256 -10.12 6.31 -28.27
C LYS A 256 -11.01 5.46 -29.18
N ALA A 257 -12.22 5.93 -29.47
CA ALA A 257 -13.11 5.23 -30.40
C ALA A 257 -12.47 5.21 -31.79
N GLY A 258 -12.46 4.04 -32.44
CA GLY A 258 -11.89 3.83 -33.77
C GLY A 258 -11.26 2.45 -33.93
N ARG A 259 -11.46 1.84 -35.11
CA ARG A 259 -10.68 0.67 -35.56
C ARG A 259 -9.20 1.10 -35.60
N PRO A 260 -8.24 0.29 -35.12
CA PRO A 260 -6.84 0.54 -35.43
C PRO A 260 -6.75 0.67 -36.94
N THR A 261 -6.30 1.83 -37.45
CA THR A 261 -6.03 1.98 -38.88
C THR A 261 -4.98 0.93 -39.21
N GLY A 262 -5.42 -0.15 -39.86
CA GLY A 262 -4.53 -1.19 -40.35
C GLY A 262 -3.43 -0.51 -41.14
N THR A 263 -2.19 -0.90 -40.87
CA THR A 263 -1.01 -0.48 -41.60
C THR A 263 -1.34 -0.57 -43.10
N LYS A 264 -1.37 0.57 -43.79
CA LYS A 264 -1.59 0.58 -45.25
C LYS A 264 -0.53 -0.33 -45.86
N LYS A 265 -0.96 -1.43 -46.49
CA LYS A 265 -0.07 -2.23 -47.35
C LYS A 265 0.51 -1.27 -48.38
N ILE A 266 1.81 -1.06 -48.32
CA ILE A 266 2.56 -0.42 -49.41
C ILE A 266 2.43 -1.41 -50.58
N LYS A 267 1.84 -0.93 -51.69
CA LYS A 267 1.75 -1.68 -52.95
C LYS A 267 3.12 -1.76 -53.60
#